data_AF-A0A352J1K4-F1
#
_entry.id   AF-A0A352J1K4-F1
#
_cell.length_a   1.000
_cell.length_b   1.000
_cell.length_c   1.000
_cell.angle_alpha   90.00
_cell.angle_beta   90.00
_cell.angle_gamma   90.00
#
_symmetry.space_group_name_H-M   'P 1'
#
loop_
_entity.id
_entity.type
_entity.pdbx_description
1 polymer ?
#
loop_
_entity_poly.entity_id
_entity_poly.type
_entity_poly.pdbx_seq_one_letter_code
_entity_poly.pdbx_strand_id
1 'polypeptide(L)' 'MNLKSDNKSLHWRVLGSEYLHQEPWLTVRKEQLQLPNGNIAPEYYVLEYANWVNTIAITREKKFVLVKQYRHG' A
#
# COMPACT_ATOMS: atom_id res chain seq x y z
N MET A 1 0.39 -26.31 8.16
CA MET A 1 0.72 -26.15 6.73
C MET A 1 1.84 -25.12 6.64
N ASN A 2 3.07 -25.57 6.37
CA ASN A 2 4.25 -24.70 6.35
C ASN A 2 4.38 -24.08 4.96
N LEU A 3 3.90 -22.85 4.79
CA LEU A 3 4.13 -22.06 3.58
C LEU A 3 5.44 -21.28 3.77
N LYS A 4 6.57 -21.91 3.48
CA LYS A 4 7.77 -21.15 3.13
C LYS A 4 7.71 -20.91 1.64
N SER A 5 7.10 -19.80 1.23
CA SER A 5 7.22 -19.34 -0.17
C SER A 5 8.64 -18.83 -0.38
N ASP A 6 9.32 -19.36 -1.40
CA ASP A 6 10.60 -18.84 -1.86
C ASP A 6 10.33 -17.51 -2.59
N ASN A 7 10.26 -16.42 -1.82
CA ASN A 7 9.65 -15.13 -2.19
C ASN A 7 10.50 -14.31 -3.20
N LYS A 8 11.64 -14.86 -3.66
CA LYS A 8 12.59 -14.17 -4.54
C LYS A 8 11.97 -13.67 -5.85
N SER A 9 10.99 -14.38 -6.40
CA SER A 9 10.35 -14.02 -7.68
C SER A 9 9.29 -12.92 -7.58
N LEU A 10 8.98 -12.42 -6.37
CA LEU A 10 7.98 -11.37 -6.16
C LEU A 10 8.60 -10.06 -5.66
N HIS A 11 9.92 -10.02 -5.44
CA HIS A 11 10.58 -8.85 -4.90
C HIS A 11 10.89 -7.83 -5.98
N TRP A 12 10.24 -6.68 -5.89
CA TRP A 12 10.58 -5.49 -6.65
C TRP A 12 11.76 -4.83 -5.97
N ARG A 13 12.77 -4.41 -6.74
CA ARG A 13 13.96 -3.74 -6.21
C ARG A 13 13.87 -2.25 -6.47
N VAL A 14 13.95 -1.45 -5.41
CA VAL A 14 14.08 0.00 -5.51
C VAL A 14 15.50 0.34 -6.03
N LEU A 15 15.56 1.09 -7.12
CA LEU A 15 16.80 1.58 -7.73
C LEU A 15 17.10 3.03 -7.33
N GLY A 16 16.06 3.82 -7.06
CA GLY A 16 16.16 5.19 -6.59
C GLY A 16 14.80 5.72 -6.12
N SER A 17 14.83 6.71 -5.23
CA SER A 17 13.63 7.31 -4.64
C SER A 17 13.78 8.83 -4.54
N GLU A 18 12.71 9.56 -4.82
CA GLU A 18 12.62 11.01 -4.77
C GLU A 18 11.28 11.41 -4.13
N TYR A 19 11.30 12.26 -3.11
CA TYR A 19 10.07 12.83 -2.57
C TYR A 19 9.65 14.04 -3.39
N LEU A 20 8.43 14.02 -3.92
CA LEU A 20 7.86 15.11 -4.72
C LEU A 20 7.04 16.09 -3.86
N HIS A 21 6.47 15.59 -2.76
CA HIS A 21 5.67 16.38 -1.82
C HIS A 21 5.69 15.70 -0.44
N GLN A 22 5.80 16.49 0.64
CA GLN A 22 5.92 15.99 2.01
C GLN A 22 5.15 16.88 2.97
N GLU A 23 3.84 16.66 3.07
CA GLU A 23 2.96 17.34 4.03
C GLU A 23 2.23 16.31 4.90
N PRO A 24 1.75 16.69 6.11
CA PRO A 24 1.14 15.76 7.07
C PRO A 24 -0.02 14.92 6.52
N TRP A 25 -0.72 15.43 5.50
CA TRP A 25 -1.91 14.80 4.91
C TRP A 25 -1.68 14.28 3.49
N LEU A 26 -0.50 14.54 2.90
CA LEU A 26 -0.14 14.08 1.57
C LEU A 26 1.39 13.99 1.48
N THR A 27 1.91 12.77 1.49
CA THR A 27 3.32 12.50 1.21
C THR A 27 3.41 11.63 -0.03
N VAL A 28 4.12 12.13 -1.06
CA VAL A 28 4.27 11.48 -2.37
C VAL A 28 5.75 11.23 -2.63
N ARG A 29 6.09 9.97 -2.83
CA ARG A 29 7.44 9.53 -3.20
C ARG A 29 7.41 8.84 -4.56
N LYS A 30 8.24 9.29 -5.48
CA LYS A 30 8.47 8.67 -6.79
C LYS A 30 9.66 7.72 -6.68
N GLU A 31 9.51 6.51 -7.19
CA GLU A 31 10.55 5.49 -7.21
C GLU A 31 10.85 5.00 -8.61
N GLN A 32 12.12 4.72 -8.86
CA GLN A 32 12.55 3.89 -9.96
C GLN A 32 12.67 2.45 -9.48
N LEU A 33 11.96 1.52 -10.11
CA LEU A 33 11.87 0.14 -9.68
C LEU A 33 12.38 -0.82 -10.75
N GLN A 34 13.11 -1.85 -10.34
CA GLN A 34 13.33 -3.05 -11.13
C GLN A 34 12.29 -4.09 -10.74
N LEU A 35 11.43 -4.45 -11.70
CA LEU A 35 10.41 -5.47 -11.54
C LEU A 35 11.03 -6.87 -11.46
N PRO A 36 10.29 -7.88 -10.95
CA PRO A 36 10.85 -9.23 -10.80
C PRO A 36 11.27 -9.89 -12.13
N ASN A 37 10.74 -9.44 -13.26
CA ASN A 37 11.13 -9.90 -14.59
C ASN A 37 12.36 -9.15 -15.18
N GLY A 38 12.99 -8.27 -14.41
CA GLY A 38 14.17 -7.49 -14.80
C GLY A 38 13.86 -6.15 -15.46
N ASN A 39 12.61 -5.89 -15.88
CA ASN A 39 12.23 -4.62 -16.49
C ASN A 39 12.35 -3.46 -15.50
N ILE A 40 12.69 -2.28 -16.02
CA ILE A 40 12.78 -1.05 -15.24
C ILE A 40 11.48 -0.25 -15.41
N ALA A 41 10.79 0.02 -14.31
CA ALA A 41 9.76 1.05 -14.22
C ALA A 41 10.44 2.36 -13.80
N PRO A 42 10.56 3.36 -14.71
CA PRO A 42 11.28 4.59 -14.42
C PRO A 42 10.55 5.49 -13.41
N GLU A 43 9.22 5.39 -13.34
CA GLU A 43 8.38 6.20 -12.46
C GLU A 43 7.28 5.34 -11.82
N TYR A 44 7.37 5.17 -10.50
CA TYR A 44 6.35 4.53 -9.67
C TYR A 44 6.03 5.43 -8.48
N TYR A 45 4.76 5.76 -8.27
CA TYR A 45 4.36 6.73 -7.25
C TYR A 45 3.82 6.01 -6.01
N VAL A 46 4.43 6.30 -4.86
CA VAL A 46 4.07 5.80 -3.54
C VAL A 46 3.40 6.93 -2.76
N LEU A 47 2.20 6.65 -2.25
CA LEU A 47 1.51 7.51 -1.30
C LEU A 47 1.76 6.97 0.11
N GLU A 48 2.40 7.78 0.94
CA GLU A 48 2.69 7.41 2.33
C GLU A 48 1.57 7.92 3.24
N TYR A 49 0.94 6.98 3.94
CA TYR A 49 -0.13 7.25 4.89
C TYR A 49 0.25 6.74 6.28
N ALA A 50 -0.27 7.40 7.31
CA ALA A 50 -0.18 6.88 8.66
C ALA A 50 -0.87 5.50 8.76
N ASN A 51 -0.37 4.67 9.69
CA ASN A 51 -0.96 3.37 9.98
C ASN A 51 -2.45 3.53 10.34
N TRP A 52 -3.29 2.62 9.84
CA TRP A 52 -4.72 2.56 10.17
C TRP A 52 -5.15 1.15 10.55
N VAL A 53 -6.31 1.05 11.21
CA VAL A 53 -7.00 -0.21 11.51
C VAL A 53 -8.35 -0.22 10.80
N ASN A 54 -8.70 -1.36 10.23
CA ASN A 54 -10.05 -1.64 9.77
C ASN A 54 -10.67 -2.70 10.67
N THR A 55 -11.90 -2.46 11.11
CA THR A 55 -12.64 -3.36 11.99
C THR A 55 -13.89 -3.86 11.28
N ILE A 56 -14.09 -5.18 11.28
CA ILE A 56 -15.33 -5.81 10.84
C ILE A 56 -16.14 -6.14 12.10
N ALA A 57 -17.21 -5.37 12.33
CA ALA A 57 -18.09 -5.56 13.48
C ALA A 57 -19.34 -6.38 13.09
N ILE A 58 -19.61 -7.42 13.87
CA ILE A 58 -20.75 -8.34 13.67
C ILE A 58 -21.54 -8.44 14.98
N THR A 59 -22.86 -8.26 14.91
CA THR A 59 -23.75 -8.41 16.09
C THR A 59 -23.98 -9.89 16.43
N ARG A 60 -24.58 -10.17 17.60
CA ARG A 60 -24.92 -11.55 18.00
C ARG A 60 -25.90 -12.22 17.03
N GLU A 61 -26.73 -11.43 16.36
CA GLU A 61 -27.69 -11.84 15.33
C GLU A 61 -27.05 -11.95 13.94
N LYS A 62 -25.70 -11.92 13.85
CA LYS A 62 -24.92 -12.04 12.61
C LYS A 62 -25.20 -10.91 11.60
N LYS A 63 -25.48 -9.70 12.07
CA LYS A 63 -25.62 -8.51 11.22
C LYS A 63 -24.32 -7.71 11.19
N PHE A 64 -24.02 -7.08 10.06
CA PHE A 64 -22.90 -6.15 9.95
C PHE A 64 -23.26 -4.76 10.49
N VAL A 65 -22.33 -4.17 11.23
CA VAL A 65 -22.39 -2.74 11.57
C VAL A 65 -21.62 -1.96 10.52
N LEU A 66 -22.28 -1.02 9.87
CA LEU A 66 -21.71 -0.18 8.82
C LEU A 66 -21.76 1.30 9.23
N VAL A 67 -20.85 2.09 8.66
CA VAL A 67 -20.84 3.56 8.81
C VAL A 67 -21.26 4.22 7.50
N LYS A 68 -22.01 5.32 7.59
CA LYS A 68 -22.25 6.23 6.47
C LYS A 68 -21.39 7.47 6.67
N GLN A 69 -20.49 7.73 5.72
CA GLN A 69 -19.57 8.84 5.80
C GLN A 69 -19.50 9.54 4.44
N TYR A 70 -19.53 10.88 4.44
CA TYR A 70 -19.14 11.66 3.27
C TYR A 70 -17.62 11.68 3.18
N ARG A 71 -17.08 11.33 2.01
CA ARG A 71 -15.65 11.48 1.69
C ARG A 71 -15.54 12.34 0.44
N HIS A 72 -14.81 13.45 0.57
CA HIS A 72 -14.62 14.39 -0.53
C HIS A 72 -13.47 13.99 -1.45
N GLY A 73 -12.39 13.44 -0.88
CA GLY A 73 -11.19 13.01 -1.60
C GLY A 73 -11.33 11.67 -2.30
#